data_AF-A0AAU9MT15-F1
#
_entry.id   AF-A0AAU9MT15-F1
#
_cell.length_a   1.000
_cell.length_b   1.000
_cell.length_c   1.000
_cell.angle_alpha   90.00
_cell.angle_beta   90.00
_cell.angle_gamma   90.00
#
_symmetry.space_group_name_H-M   'P 1'
#
loop_
_entity.id
_entity.type
_entity.pdbx_description
1 polymer ?
#
loop_
_entity_poly.entity_id
_entity_poly.type
_entity_poly.pdbx_seq_one_letter_code
_entity_poly.pdbx_strand_id
1 'polypeptide(L)'
;MVLPNAAATILLTALITLSPFAFSSVVDDAYPSPYTAAMTSCDLDEGGRLSPIRREVYDEGRIIDISHRYHPDMPSWGSDDGLGEFLRLPASMKNGSLANNSEMKIPTHTGTHVDAPGHVYDHYFDAGFDVDTLDLHVLNGEFQ
;
A
#
# COMPACT_ATOMS: atom_id res chain seq x y z
N MET A 1 5.30 37.75 -49.66
CA MET A 1 4.49 37.20 -48.55
C MET A 1 4.29 35.72 -48.85
N VAL A 2 5.19 34.87 -48.35
CA VAL A 2 5.15 33.42 -48.61
C VAL A 2 4.28 32.81 -47.52
N LEU A 3 3.12 32.23 -47.90
CA LEU A 3 2.29 31.51 -46.94
C LEU A 3 3.05 30.27 -46.45
N PRO A 4 3.12 30.02 -45.13
CA PRO A 4 3.67 28.78 -44.62
C PRO A 4 2.75 27.62 -45.06
N ASN A 5 3.38 26.58 -45.60
CA ASN A 5 2.71 25.38 -46.06
C ASN A 5 2.04 24.69 -44.86
N ALA A 6 0.71 24.64 -44.84
CA ALA A 6 -0.10 24.10 -43.73
C ALA A 6 0.30 22.67 -43.33
N ALA A 7 0.87 21.90 -44.27
CA ALA A 7 1.39 20.56 -44.00
C ALA A 7 2.57 20.55 -43.00
N ALA A 8 3.44 21.57 -43.02
CA ALA A 8 4.56 21.67 -42.10
C ALA A 8 4.12 22.07 -40.67
N THR A 9 3.04 22.84 -40.55
CA THR A 9 2.48 23.27 -39.27
C THR A 9 1.76 22.11 -38.56
N ILE A 10 1.04 21.27 -39.32
CA ILE A 10 0.34 20.08 -38.80
C ILE A 10 1.34 19.02 -38.30
N LEU A 11 2.45 18.82 -39.03
CA LEU A 11 3.49 17.86 -38.64
C LEU A 11 4.21 18.28 -37.34
N LEU A 12 4.42 19.58 -37.14
CA LEU A 12 5.07 20.11 -35.94
C LEU A 12 4.17 20.02 -34.70
N THR A 13 2.85 20.22 -34.85
CA THR A 13 1.88 20.04 -33.75
C THR A 13 1.70 18.57 -33.36
N ALA A 14 1.78 17.63 -34.31
CA ALA A 14 1.67 16.20 -34.01
C ALA A 14 2.90 15.64 -33.26
N LEU A 15 4.09 16.23 -33.45
CA LEU A 15 5.30 15.83 -32.72
C LEU A 15 5.32 16.29 -31.26
N ILE A 16 4.60 17.36 -30.89
CA ILE A 16 4.58 17.88 -29.50
C ILE A 16 3.59 17.11 -28.62
N THR A 17 2.55 16.48 -29.21
CA THR A 17 1.57 15.68 -28.46
C THR A 17 2.00 14.23 -28.24
N LEU A 18 3.14 13.80 -28.81
CA LEU A 18 3.72 12.49 -28.61
C LEU A 18 4.92 12.55 -27.65
N SER A 19 4.81 13.31 -26.57
CA SER A 19 5.61 13.03 -25.39
C SER A 19 5.04 11.74 -24.79
N PRO A 20 5.74 10.58 -24.87
CA PRO A 20 5.47 9.53 -23.93
C PRO A 20 5.73 10.14 -22.55
N PHE A 21 4.66 10.35 -21.77
CA PHE A 21 4.81 10.27 -20.32
C PHE A 21 5.34 8.87 -20.06
N ALA A 22 6.66 8.75 -20.03
CA ALA A 22 7.32 7.59 -19.49
C ALA A 22 6.91 7.58 -18.01
N PHE A 23 5.85 6.84 -17.69
CA PHE A 23 5.71 6.30 -16.35
C PHE A 23 6.92 5.39 -16.20
N SER A 24 7.99 5.96 -15.64
CA SER A 24 9.05 5.17 -15.07
C SER A 24 8.38 4.41 -13.93
N SER A 25 7.95 3.17 -14.18
CA SER A 25 7.67 2.22 -13.11
C SER A 25 9.01 1.99 -12.44
N VAL A 26 9.34 2.87 -11.49
CA VAL A 26 10.50 2.70 -10.65
C VAL A 26 10.30 1.34 -9.99
N VAL A 27 11.24 0.44 -10.26
CA VAL A 27 11.34 -0.84 -9.58
C VAL A 27 11.15 -0.58 -8.09
N ASP A 28 10.19 -1.28 -7.53
CA ASP A 28 9.30 -0.94 -6.43
C ASP A 28 9.95 -0.34 -5.15
N ASP A 29 10.29 0.96 -5.16
CA ASP A 29 10.96 1.65 -4.05
C ASP A 29 10.03 1.82 -2.81
N ALA A 30 8.73 1.56 -2.97
CA ALA A 30 7.74 1.57 -1.90
C ALA A 30 7.86 0.34 -0.96
N TYR A 31 8.54 -0.72 -1.40
CA TYR A 31 8.61 -1.99 -0.70
C TYR A 31 10.07 -2.27 -0.31
N PRO A 32 10.54 -1.78 0.85
CA PRO A 32 11.86 -2.15 1.33
C PRO A 32 11.92 -3.67 1.58
N SER A 33 12.78 -4.36 0.81
CA SER A 33 13.14 -5.78 0.96
C SER A 33 13.55 -6.09 2.42
N PRO A 34 13.08 -7.19 3.04
CA PRO A 34 13.18 -8.56 2.53
C PRO A 34 11.81 -9.26 2.47
N TYR A 35 11.33 -9.47 1.26
CA TYR A 35 10.14 -10.29 0.98
C TYR A 35 10.48 -11.77 0.75
N THR A 36 11.76 -12.13 0.86
CA THR A 36 12.23 -13.50 0.82
C THR A 36 12.12 -14.14 2.21
N ALA A 37 11.28 -15.17 2.28
CA ALA A 37 11.22 -16.26 3.26
C ALA A 37 12.23 -16.25 4.43
N ALA A 38 11.70 -16.40 5.64
CA ALA A 38 12.40 -16.88 6.83
C ALA A 38 13.79 -16.27 7.09
N MET A 39 13.84 -15.05 7.64
CA MET A 39 15.01 -14.71 8.47
C MET A 39 14.86 -15.44 9.80
N THR A 40 15.60 -16.52 9.95
CA THR A 40 15.91 -17.08 11.26
C THR A 40 16.69 -16.04 12.07
N SER A 41 16.53 -16.04 13.39
CA SER A 41 17.27 -15.16 14.32
C SER A 41 18.80 -15.20 14.16
N CYS A 42 19.33 -16.17 13.40
CA CYS A 42 20.74 -16.42 13.20
C CYS A 42 21.37 -15.66 12.01
N ASP A 43 20.57 -15.02 11.13
CA ASP A 43 21.08 -14.34 9.92
C ASP A 43 21.43 -12.86 10.15
N LEU A 44 21.41 -12.39 11.40
CA LEU A 44 21.59 -10.97 11.74
C LEU A 44 23.06 -10.50 11.79
N ASP A 45 24.04 -11.38 11.57
CA ASP A 45 25.44 -11.07 11.91
C ASP A 45 26.45 -11.05 10.73
N GLU A 46 26.01 -11.18 9.48
CA GLU A 46 26.91 -11.00 8.33
C GLU A 46 26.63 -9.68 7.59
N GLY A 47 27.21 -8.59 8.13
CA GLY A 47 27.51 -7.38 7.37
C GLY A 47 26.40 -6.32 7.27
N GLY A 48 26.18 -5.58 8.36
CA GLY A 48 25.70 -4.18 8.32
C GLY A 48 24.33 -3.90 7.67
N ARG A 49 23.53 -4.92 7.35
CA ARG A 49 22.18 -4.74 6.81
C ARG A 49 21.23 -4.36 7.94
N LEU A 50 20.71 -3.13 7.90
CA LEU A 50 19.63 -2.68 8.78
C LEU A 50 18.33 -3.43 8.41
N SER A 51 18.02 -4.51 9.12
CA SER A 51 16.73 -5.20 9.05
C SER A 51 15.91 -4.95 10.33
N PRO A 52 14.61 -4.65 10.21
CA PRO A 52 13.75 -4.54 11.38
C PRO A 52 13.57 -5.92 12.02
N ILE A 53 13.76 -6.01 13.34
CA ILE A 53 13.36 -7.21 14.10
C ILE A 53 11.84 -7.28 14.09
N ARG A 54 11.30 -8.37 13.51
CA ARG A 54 9.87 -8.65 13.49
C ARG A 54 9.57 -9.69 14.56
N ARG A 55 8.70 -9.34 15.51
CA ARG A 55 8.33 -10.18 16.63
C ARG A 55 6.81 -10.17 16.73
N GLU A 56 6.20 -11.35 16.88
CA GLU A 56 4.73 -11.42 17.03
C GLU A 56 4.31 -11.40 18.52
N VAL A 57 5.26 -11.60 19.44
CA VAL A 57 5.00 -11.72 20.87
C VAL A 57 5.80 -10.69 21.64
N TYR A 58 5.12 -9.79 22.33
CA TYR A 58 5.71 -8.68 23.08
C TYR A 58 5.39 -8.82 24.58
N ASP A 59 6.09 -8.02 25.39
CA ASP A 59 5.77 -7.84 26.81
C ASP A 59 5.63 -9.15 27.59
N GLU A 60 6.64 -10.02 27.48
CA GLU A 60 6.68 -11.36 28.11
C GLU A 60 5.51 -12.28 27.74
N GLY A 61 4.89 -12.09 26.57
CA GLY A 61 3.76 -12.90 26.12
C GLY A 61 2.40 -12.30 26.41
N ARG A 62 2.34 -11.11 27.03
CA ARG A 62 1.08 -10.42 27.32
C ARG A 62 0.45 -9.77 26.10
N ILE A 63 1.25 -9.41 25.11
CA ILE A 63 0.78 -8.78 23.87
C ILE A 63 1.19 -9.67 22.71
N ILE A 64 0.20 -10.13 21.94
CA ILE A 64 0.42 -10.95 20.75
C ILE A 64 -0.13 -10.16 19.55
N ASP A 65 0.72 -9.90 18.57
CA ASP A 65 0.28 -9.35 17.29
C ASP A 65 -0.47 -10.44 16.51
N ILE A 66 -1.71 -10.13 16.15
CA ILE A 66 -2.62 -11.00 15.39
C ILE A 66 -2.84 -10.48 13.97
N SER A 67 -2.03 -9.50 13.56
CA SER A 67 -2.18 -8.79 12.29
C SER A 67 -1.29 -9.41 11.22
N HIS A 68 -1.86 -9.74 10.07
CA HIS A 68 -1.05 -10.09 8.91
C HIS A 68 -0.47 -8.82 8.28
N ARG A 69 0.83 -8.85 7.95
CA ARG A 69 1.49 -7.76 7.22
C ARG A 69 0.88 -7.61 5.82
N TYR A 70 0.61 -6.37 5.41
CA TYR A 70 0.27 -6.05 4.03
C TYR A 70 1.42 -6.30 3.06
N HIS A 71 1.12 -7.00 1.96
CA HIS A 71 2.05 -7.42 0.92
C HIS A 71 1.31 -7.55 -0.41
N PRO A 72 1.92 -7.25 -1.57
CA PRO A 72 1.27 -7.43 -2.88
C PRO A 72 0.65 -8.82 -3.09
N ASP A 73 1.41 -9.89 -2.86
CA ASP A 73 0.98 -11.30 -2.93
C ASP A 73 0.02 -11.77 -1.83
N MET A 74 -0.40 -10.94 -0.87
CA MET A 74 -1.32 -11.42 0.15
C MET A 74 -2.68 -11.78 -0.45
N PRO A 75 -3.38 -12.81 0.07
CA PRO A 75 -4.70 -13.16 -0.43
C PRO A 75 -5.67 -11.98 -0.38
N SER A 76 -6.43 -11.80 -1.46
CA SER A 76 -7.48 -10.79 -1.57
C SER A 76 -8.76 -11.45 -2.05
N TRP A 77 -9.90 -11.01 -1.48
CA TRP A 77 -11.19 -11.59 -1.85
C TRP A 77 -11.51 -11.36 -3.33
N GLY A 78 -11.87 -12.43 -4.03
CA GLY A 78 -12.25 -12.36 -5.45
C GLY A 78 -11.09 -12.11 -6.42
N SER A 79 -9.85 -12.25 -5.99
CA SER A 79 -8.64 -12.08 -6.82
C SER A 79 -7.70 -13.28 -6.63
N ASP A 80 -7.31 -13.92 -7.74
CA ASP A 80 -6.25 -14.94 -7.75
C ASP A 80 -4.85 -14.30 -7.73
N ASP A 81 -4.75 -13.01 -8.03
CA ASP A 81 -3.50 -12.25 -8.13
C ASP A 81 -3.07 -11.63 -6.78
N GLY A 82 -3.85 -11.83 -5.73
CA GLY A 82 -3.63 -11.20 -4.43
C GLY A 82 -4.04 -9.72 -4.40
N LEU A 83 -3.34 -8.93 -3.58
CA LEU A 83 -3.60 -7.51 -3.34
C LEU A 83 -2.97 -6.58 -4.41
N GLY A 84 -1.87 -6.99 -5.03
CA GLY A 84 -1.21 -6.24 -6.12
C GLY A 84 -0.56 -4.93 -5.68
N GLU A 85 -0.50 -3.93 -6.57
CA GLU A 85 0.04 -2.59 -6.29
C GLU A 85 -0.93 -1.81 -5.37
N PHE A 86 -0.76 -1.94 -4.05
CA PHE A 86 -1.55 -1.20 -3.07
C PHE A 86 -0.79 -0.04 -2.43
N LEU A 87 0.54 -0.09 -2.42
CA LEU A 87 1.41 0.92 -1.83
C LEU A 87 2.29 1.54 -2.90
N ARG A 88 2.38 2.87 -2.87
CA ARG A 88 3.20 3.67 -3.79
C ARG A 88 4.04 4.64 -2.97
N LEU A 89 5.16 5.12 -3.52
CA LEU A 89 6.03 6.10 -2.87
C LEU A 89 6.18 7.36 -3.73
N PRO A 90 5.17 8.26 -3.77
CA PRO A 90 5.23 9.48 -4.59
C PRO A 90 6.41 10.41 -4.30
N ALA A 91 6.90 10.46 -3.05
CA ALA A 91 8.09 11.23 -2.70
C ALA A 91 9.06 10.39 -1.86
N SER A 92 10.35 10.44 -2.18
CA SER A 92 11.40 9.64 -1.54
C SER A 92 12.56 10.52 -1.14
N MET A 93 13.14 10.27 0.04
CA MET A 93 14.38 10.92 0.48
C MET A 93 15.55 10.63 -0.45
N LYS A 94 15.55 9.44 -1.11
CA LYS A 94 16.53 9.11 -2.15
C LYS A 94 16.47 10.07 -3.33
N ASN A 95 15.29 10.65 -3.57
CA ASN A 95 15.02 11.60 -4.65
C ASN A 95 14.96 13.05 -4.13
N GLY A 96 15.56 13.34 -2.98
CA GLY A 96 15.69 14.71 -2.45
C GLY A 96 14.49 15.24 -1.67
N SER A 97 13.47 14.42 -1.41
CA SER A 97 12.38 14.78 -0.49
C SER A 97 12.89 14.88 0.95
N LEU A 98 12.22 15.69 1.79
CA LEU A 98 12.48 15.77 3.23
C LEU A 98 12.06 14.49 3.99
N ALA A 99 11.16 13.69 3.40
CA ALA A 99 10.64 12.46 3.96
C ALA A 99 10.24 11.46 2.86
N ASN A 100 10.12 10.19 3.22
CA ASN A 100 9.50 9.16 2.38
C ASN A 100 7.99 9.27 2.58
N ASN A 101 7.26 9.68 1.55
CA ASN A 101 5.81 9.84 1.59
C ASN A 101 5.17 8.72 0.78
N SER A 102 4.50 7.81 1.47
CA SER A 102 3.79 6.70 0.84
C SER A 102 2.30 7.00 0.66
N GLU A 103 1.72 6.44 -0.40
CA GLU A 103 0.30 6.46 -0.68
C GLU A 103 -0.22 5.02 -0.71
N MET A 104 -1.36 4.79 -0.05
CA MET A 104 -1.99 3.47 0.03
C MET A 104 -3.38 3.51 -0.60
N LYS A 105 -3.71 2.47 -1.38
CA LYS A 105 -5.06 2.22 -1.88
C LYS A 105 -5.41 0.75 -1.68
N ILE A 106 -6.32 0.48 -0.75
CA ILE A 106 -6.80 -0.87 -0.42
C ILE A 106 -8.33 -0.87 -0.23
N PRO A 107 -9.01 -1.98 -0.52
CA PRO A 107 -10.34 -2.25 0.03
C PRO A 107 -10.33 -2.23 1.56
N THR A 108 -11.46 -1.87 2.19
CA THR A 108 -11.61 -1.90 3.66
C THR A 108 -11.51 -3.32 4.24
N HIS A 109 -11.77 -4.34 3.42
CA HIS A 109 -11.72 -5.76 3.77
C HIS A 109 -10.39 -6.44 3.41
N THR A 110 -9.29 -5.70 3.47
CA THR A 110 -7.95 -6.23 3.19
C THR A 110 -7.22 -6.60 4.48
N GLY A 111 -6.70 -7.84 4.53
CA GLY A 111 -5.91 -8.34 5.67
C GLY A 111 -6.71 -8.53 6.95
N THR A 112 -6.04 -8.45 8.10
CA THR A 112 -6.71 -8.43 9.41
C THR A 112 -7.45 -7.10 9.55
N HIS A 113 -8.78 -7.13 9.70
CA HIS A 113 -9.64 -5.94 9.69
C HIS A 113 -10.88 -6.10 10.60
N VAL A 114 -11.70 -5.05 10.68
CA VAL A 114 -12.97 -5.01 11.44
C VAL A 114 -14.08 -4.57 10.49
N ASP A 115 -15.21 -5.28 10.51
CA ASP A 115 -16.42 -4.93 9.76
C ASP A 115 -17.42 -4.18 10.65
N ALA A 116 -17.99 -3.09 10.13
CA ALA A 116 -19.09 -2.38 10.77
C ALA A 116 -20.46 -2.96 10.34
N PRO A 117 -21.56 -2.74 11.10
CA PRO A 117 -22.89 -3.20 10.71
C PRO A 117 -23.35 -2.74 9.32
N GLY A 118 -22.96 -1.52 8.91
CA GLY A 118 -23.22 -1.01 7.57
C GLY A 118 -22.60 -1.84 6.44
N HIS A 119 -21.60 -2.69 6.72
CA HIS A 119 -21.03 -3.61 5.72
C HIS A 119 -22.06 -4.61 5.18
N VAL A 120 -22.97 -5.10 6.04
CA VAL A 120 -23.88 -6.22 5.72
C VAL A 120 -25.32 -5.76 5.56
N TYR A 121 -25.70 -4.66 6.20
CA TYR A 121 -27.07 -4.17 6.23
C TYR A 121 -27.20 -2.77 5.61
N ASP A 122 -27.87 -2.70 4.46
CA ASP A 122 -28.06 -1.49 3.65
C ASP A 122 -28.65 -0.31 4.43
N HIS A 123 -29.70 -0.56 5.23
CA HIS A 123 -30.31 0.48 6.06
C HIS A 123 -29.39 1.01 7.17
N TYR A 124 -28.37 0.24 7.58
CA TYR A 124 -27.35 0.71 8.52
C TYR A 124 -26.25 1.48 7.81
N PHE A 125 -25.91 1.11 6.58
CA PHE A 125 -25.02 1.91 5.73
C PHE A 125 -25.60 3.31 5.48
N ASP A 126 -26.87 3.38 5.06
CA ASP A 126 -27.56 4.66 4.84
C ASP A 126 -27.68 5.52 6.10
N ALA A 127 -27.76 4.87 7.27
CA ALA A 127 -27.82 5.54 8.57
C ALA A 127 -26.43 5.87 9.16
N GLY A 128 -25.33 5.54 8.47
CA GLY A 128 -23.97 5.89 8.87
C GLY A 128 -23.39 5.03 10.00
N PHE A 129 -23.83 3.78 10.16
CA PHE A 129 -23.24 2.83 11.12
C PHE A 129 -21.92 2.26 10.57
N ASP A 130 -20.94 3.15 10.44
CA ASP A 130 -19.58 2.88 9.97
C ASP A 130 -18.62 2.58 11.13
N VAL A 131 -17.38 2.20 10.80
CA VAL A 131 -16.37 1.76 11.79
C VAL A 131 -16.04 2.83 12.84
N ASP A 132 -16.20 4.12 12.52
CA ASP A 132 -15.99 5.25 13.42
C ASP A 132 -17.13 5.45 14.43
N THR A 133 -18.24 4.71 14.28
CA THR A 133 -19.38 4.72 15.22
C THR A 133 -19.34 3.59 16.26
N LEU A 134 -18.38 2.67 16.15
CA LEU A 134 -18.25 1.55 17.09
C LEU A 134 -17.79 2.03 18.48
N ASP A 135 -18.43 1.52 19.53
CA ASP A 135 -17.96 1.75 20.91
C ASP A 135 -16.60 1.07 21.12
N LEU A 136 -15.61 1.82 21.60
CA LEU A 136 -14.26 1.31 21.85
C LEU A 136 -14.24 0.17 22.89
N HIS A 137 -15.23 0.06 23.78
CA HIS A 137 -15.36 -1.10 24.68
C HIS A 137 -15.68 -2.40 23.94
N VAL A 138 -16.30 -2.33 22.76
CA VAL A 138 -16.50 -3.51 21.91
C VAL A 138 -15.19 -3.95 21.27
N LEU A 139 -14.31 -2.99 20.96
CA LEU A 139 -13.00 -3.26 20.34
C LEU A 139 -11.91 -3.65 21.35
N ASN A 140 -12.19 -3.54 22.65
CA ASN A 140 -11.25 -3.85 23.72
C ASN A 140 -11.96 -4.51 24.90
N GLY A 141 -11.81 -5.82 25.05
CA GLY A 141 -12.45 -6.60 26.10
C GLY A 141 -11.71 -7.89 26.40
N GLU A 142 -12.18 -8.59 27.43
CA GLU A 142 -11.65 -9.91 27.78
C GLU A 142 -12.02 -10.92 26.69
N PHE A 143 -11.01 -11.64 26.20
CA PHE A 143 -11.25 -12.84 25.40
C PHE A 143 -11.76 -13.93 26.35
N GLN A 144 -13.03 -14.33 26.21
CA GLN A 144 -13.66 -15.40 26.98
C GLN A 144 -13.31 -16.78 26.44
#